data_AF-A0A2P5NG70-F1
#
_entry.id   AF-A0A2P5NG70-F1
#
_cell.length_a   1.000
_cell.length_b   1.000
_cell.length_c   1.000
_cell.angle_alpha   90.00
_cell.angle_beta   90.00
_cell.angle_gamma   90.00
#
_symmetry.space_group_name_H-M   'P 1'
#
loop_
_entity.id
_entity.type
_entity.pdbx_description
1 polymer ?
#
loop_
_entity_poly.entity_id
_entity_poly.type
_entity_poly.pdbx_seq_one_letter_code
_entity_poly.pdbx_strand_id
1 'polypeptide(L)'
;MKTTTLRLALLSALGAGLATPVFALDLYVDTKTQQIFAQPGEGRVKLGAFERVEEKTQEIAREVDKEKAEIADMRQDLELKANELKAIEEHLHAAREDKIKTDEKWFNKINLRGYSQLRYNQMLSGDRIAGDPELRNVHDRSVGNNQGFFFRRIRLIFSGDINDYISMYIQPDLATETGGSQGFAQLRDAYFDLHFDKAHEYRIRAGQSKIPFGWENLQSSSNRIALDRADAMNSAVPSERDIGLMAYWTPEHVQSLWKSLSKKGLKTSGDYGVLGAGVYNGSQINRGENNDNLYLVAHTAYPFKLNWLGMPEQVLEVGVDAISGRQNLTPTQRSPIDNSEDRINVHAVLFQQPFGVQTEWNWGMSPTLNTATNRIERESLNGGYVQAMYKVDEVFGTKGVMTPYVKWQTYDGAWKATANAPRVQVDEVEAGVEYQINKALELTVAYSAMSRTNVASLTSPDFLKQASGDLIRTQLQINY
;
A
#
# COMPACT_ATOMS: atom_id res chain seq x y z
N MET A 1 48.38 13.39 5.98
CA MET A 1 49.71 12.80 6.21
C MET A 1 49.61 11.67 7.22
N LYS A 2 49.76 10.43 6.77
CA LYS A 2 50.46 9.28 7.40
C LYS A 2 49.94 8.01 6.72
N THR A 3 50.73 7.55 5.75
CA THR A 3 50.67 6.25 5.11
C THR A 3 51.09 5.18 6.12
N THR A 4 50.41 4.04 6.16
CA THR A 4 50.93 2.87 6.87
C THR A 4 50.88 1.64 5.98
N THR A 5 52.07 1.11 5.80
CA THR A 5 52.56 0.17 4.80
C THR A 5 52.08 -1.25 5.10
N LEU A 6 51.58 -1.92 4.07
CA LEU A 6 51.36 -3.37 4.05
C LEU A 6 52.72 -4.08 4.20
N ARG A 7 52.88 -4.93 5.22
CA ARG A 7 54.05 -5.81 5.37
C ARG A 7 53.62 -7.25 5.19
N LEU A 8 53.87 -7.77 3.99
CA LEU A 8 53.90 -9.20 3.70
C LEU A 8 55.31 -9.69 4.07
N ALA A 9 55.44 -10.48 5.13
CA ALA A 9 56.71 -11.09 5.50
C ALA A 9 56.60 -12.61 5.32
N LEU A 10 57.20 -13.11 4.23
CA LEU A 10 57.61 -14.51 4.12
C LEU A 10 58.59 -14.81 5.26
N LEU A 11 58.29 -15.81 6.08
CA LEU A 11 59.29 -16.44 6.94
C LEU A 11 59.66 -17.81 6.35
N SER A 12 60.78 -17.80 5.66
CA SER A 12 61.66 -18.94 5.46
C SER A 12 62.76 -18.89 6.53
N ALA A 13 62.80 -19.85 7.46
CA ALA A 13 63.99 -20.17 8.26
C ALA A 13 63.81 -21.57 8.89
N LEU A 14 64.59 -22.55 8.41
CA LEU A 14 65.70 -23.19 9.15
C LEU A 14 65.22 -23.90 10.43
N GLY A 15 65.11 -25.23 10.46
CA GLY A 15 66.24 -26.13 10.19
C GLY A 15 67.11 -26.24 11.45
N ALA A 16 66.56 -26.78 12.54
CA ALA A 16 67.32 -27.27 13.67
C ALA A 16 66.82 -28.70 13.96
N GLY A 17 67.47 -29.68 13.33
CA GLY A 17 67.19 -31.08 13.56
C GLY A 17 67.55 -31.46 14.99
N LEU A 18 66.55 -31.93 15.74
CA LEU A 18 66.77 -32.78 16.90
C LEU A 18 67.23 -34.15 16.36
N ALA A 19 68.51 -34.48 16.53
CA ALA A 19 69.00 -35.81 16.26
C ALA A 19 68.48 -36.75 17.36
N THR A 20 67.40 -37.47 17.06
CA THR A 20 67.03 -38.67 17.83
C THR A 20 67.97 -39.82 17.42
N PRO A 21 68.39 -40.70 18.35
CA PRO A 21 69.20 -41.85 18.00
C PRO A 21 68.31 -42.83 17.25
N VAL A 22 68.43 -42.87 15.92
CA VAL A 22 67.73 -43.85 15.10
C VAL A 22 68.36 -45.22 15.36
N PHE A 23 67.59 -46.13 15.96
CA PHE A 23 67.95 -47.54 16.11
C PHE A 23 67.90 -48.22 14.72
N ALA A 24 68.92 -48.01 13.91
CA ALA A 24 69.08 -48.73 12.65
C ALA A 24 69.59 -50.14 12.93
N LEU A 25 68.88 -51.17 12.43
CA LEU A 25 69.29 -52.57 12.54
C LEU A 25 70.16 -52.94 11.35
N ASP A 26 71.42 -53.29 11.60
CA ASP A 26 72.31 -53.82 10.58
C ASP A 26 72.00 -55.30 10.30
N LEU A 27 71.61 -55.61 9.07
CA LEU A 27 71.33 -56.99 8.64
C LEU A 27 72.44 -57.53 7.76
N TYR A 28 72.77 -58.80 7.93
CA TYR A 28 73.79 -59.54 7.20
C TYR A 28 73.17 -60.84 6.66
N VAL A 29 73.56 -61.28 5.47
CA VAL A 29 73.16 -62.58 4.91
C VAL A 29 74.35 -63.53 4.87
N ASP A 30 74.18 -64.74 5.36
CA ASP A 30 75.16 -65.81 5.22
C ASP A 30 75.11 -66.37 3.80
N THR A 31 76.24 -66.34 3.11
CA THR A 31 76.32 -66.69 1.68
C THR A 31 76.17 -68.20 1.41
N LYS A 32 76.31 -69.05 2.42
CA LYS A 32 76.14 -70.51 2.29
C LYS A 32 74.74 -70.98 2.69
N THR A 33 74.20 -70.41 3.77
CA THR A 33 72.90 -70.86 4.32
C THR A 33 71.72 -69.98 3.89
N GLN A 34 72.00 -68.84 3.26
CA GLN A 34 71.01 -67.81 2.87
C GLN A 34 70.17 -67.27 4.04
N GLN A 35 70.61 -67.49 5.28
CA GLN A 35 69.93 -66.98 6.48
C GLN A 35 70.37 -65.55 6.80
N ILE A 36 69.45 -64.76 7.36
CA ILE A 36 69.67 -63.36 7.73
C ILE A 36 69.99 -63.26 9.23
N PHE A 37 71.02 -62.48 9.57
CA PHE A 37 71.53 -62.26 10.91
C PHE A 37 71.67 -60.77 11.21
N ALA A 38 71.48 -60.40 12.48
CA ALA A 38 71.64 -59.02 12.96
C ALA A 38 73.07 -58.69 13.45
N GLN A 39 74.05 -59.58 13.21
CA GLN A 39 75.43 -59.42 13.66
C GLN A 39 76.43 -59.99 12.63
N PRO A 40 77.62 -59.39 12.49
CA PRO A 40 78.65 -59.85 11.57
C PRO A 40 79.20 -61.25 11.95
N GLY A 41 79.69 -62.00 10.98
CA GLY A 41 80.25 -63.34 11.17
C GLY A 41 80.93 -63.88 9.91
N GLU A 42 81.74 -64.92 10.04
CA GLU A 42 82.49 -65.51 8.94
C GLU A 42 81.54 -66.05 7.85
N GLY A 43 81.74 -65.63 6.59
CA GLY A 43 80.86 -65.96 5.47
C GLY A 43 79.58 -65.11 5.33
N ARG A 44 79.37 -64.10 6.20
CA ARG A 44 78.22 -63.19 6.16
C ARG A 44 78.54 -61.87 5.47
N VAL A 45 77.67 -61.43 4.57
CA VAL A 45 77.79 -60.16 3.83
C VAL A 45 76.74 -59.17 4.34
N LYS A 46 77.15 -57.94 4.63
CA LYS A 46 76.25 -56.89 5.12
C LYS A 46 75.25 -56.49 4.01
N LEU A 47 73.96 -56.56 4.31
CA LEU A 47 72.88 -56.14 3.42
C LEU A 47 72.59 -54.64 3.52
N GLY A 48 72.79 -54.03 4.69
CA GLY A 48 72.54 -52.61 4.94
C GLY A 48 72.05 -52.34 6.36
N ALA A 49 71.84 -51.05 6.66
CA ALA A 49 71.20 -50.59 7.89
C ALA A 49 69.73 -50.29 7.58
N PHE A 50 68.80 -50.91 8.30
CA PHE A 50 67.36 -50.80 8.04
C PHE A 50 66.64 -50.10 9.21
N GLU A 51 65.79 -49.12 8.88
CA GLU A 51 64.95 -48.36 9.82
C GLU A 51 63.47 -48.79 9.67
N ARG A 52 62.73 -48.89 10.78
CA ARG A 52 61.32 -49.31 10.76
C ARG A 52 60.43 -48.16 10.26
N VAL A 53 59.81 -48.33 9.10
CA VAL A 53 59.02 -47.29 8.39
C VAL A 53 57.68 -46.93 9.09
N GLU A 54 57.16 -47.82 9.94
CA GLU A 54 55.82 -47.68 10.54
C GLU A 54 55.72 -46.55 11.58
N GLU A 55 56.76 -46.31 12.40
CA GLU A 55 56.72 -45.32 13.49
C GLU A 55 56.83 -43.87 12.98
N LYS A 56 57.70 -43.63 12.01
CA LYS A 56 57.91 -42.31 11.39
C LYS A 56 56.67 -41.82 10.63
N THR A 57 55.95 -42.75 10.01
CA THR A 57 54.70 -42.46 9.29
C THR A 57 53.57 -42.08 10.27
N GLN A 58 53.55 -42.69 11.47
CA GLN A 58 52.56 -42.37 12.51
C GLN A 58 52.84 -41.04 13.20
N GLU A 59 54.10 -40.66 13.43
CA GLU A 59 54.45 -39.35 13.98
C GLU A 59 54.10 -38.20 13.03
N ILE A 60 54.46 -38.33 11.75
CA ILE A 60 54.11 -37.34 10.71
C ILE A 60 52.58 -37.21 10.57
N ALA A 61 51.85 -38.33 10.62
CA ALA A 61 50.39 -38.30 10.58
C ALA A 61 49.79 -37.52 11.76
N ARG A 62 50.33 -37.68 12.98
CA ARG A 62 49.88 -36.96 14.18
C ARG A 62 50.16 -35.46 14.12
N GLU A 63 51.32 -35.05 13.62
CA GLU A 63 51.64 -33.62 13.42
C GLU A 63 50.73 -33.00 12.35
N VAL A 64 50.52 -33.68 11.23
CA VAL A 64 49.63 -33.22 10.15
C VAL A 64 48.19 -33.08 10.64
N ASP A 65 47.71 -34.02 11.47
CA ASP A 65 46.36 -33.93 12.04
C ASP A 65 46.22 -32.78 13.05
N LYS A 66 47.28 -32.48 13.80
CA LYS A 66 47.32 -31.35 14.72
C LYS A 66 47.31 -30.01 13.98
N GLU A 67 48.14 -29.85 12.94
CA GLU A 67 48.14 -28.64 12.10
C GLU A 67 46.79 -28.46 11.37
N LYS A 68 46.17 -29.54 10.91
CA LYS A 68 44.82 -29.48 10.31
C LYS A 68 43.77 -29.00 11.30
N ALA A 69 43.84 -29.43 12.56
CA ALA A 69 42.92 -28.99 13.60
C ALA A 69 43.11 -27.49 13.90
N GLU A 70 44.36 -27.03 14.04
CA GLU A 70 44.67 -25.60 14.26
C GLU A 70 44.23 -24.72 13.06
N ILE A 71 44.41 -25.20 11.83
CA ILE A 71 43.92 -24.51 10.62
C ILE A 71 42.38 -24.46 10.58
N ALA A 72 41.69 -25.49 11.04
CA ALA A 72 40.24 -25.52 11.10
C ALA A 72 39.70 -24.48 12.11
N ASP A 73 40.30 -24.40 13.30
CA ASP A 73 39.94 -23.41 14.32
C ASP A 73 40.19 -21.97 13.84
N MET A 74 41.33 -21.72 13.19
CA MET A 74 41.63 -20.40 12.60
C MET A 74 40.64 -20.00 11.50
N ARG A 75 40.16 -20.96 10.69
CA ARG A 75 39.14 -20.68 9.67
C ARG A 75 37.80 -20.31 10.30
N GLN A 76 37.41 -21.00 11.37
CA GLN A 76 36.18 -20.71 12.10
C GLN A 76 36.23 -19.32 12.77
N ASP A 77 37.35 -18.96 13.39
CA ASP A 77 37.56 -17.63 13.98
C ASP A 77 37.55 -16.51 12.91
N LEU A 78 38.14 -16.76 11.74
CA LEU A 78 38.09 -15.84 10.60
C LEU A 78 36.66 -15.64 10.07
N GLU A 79 35.85 -16.70 10.01
CA GLU A 79 34.46 -16.64 9.56
C GLU A 79 33.58 -15.85 10.54
N LEU A 80 33.76 -16.08 11.85
CA LEU A 80 33.11 -15.28 12.91
C LEU A 80 33.47 -13.80 12.82
N LYS A 81 34.76 -13.48 12.70
CA LYS A 81 35.24 -12.10 12.54
C LYS A 81 34.73 -11.46 11.25
N ALA A 82 34.66 -12.20 10.15
CA ALA A 82 34.10 -11.70 8.90
C ALA A 82 32.60 -11.36 9.03
N ASN A 83 31.84 -12.19 9.75
CA ASN A 83 30.43 -11.91 10.04
C ASN A 83 30.25 -10.69 10.96
N GLU A 84 31.08 -10.55 11.99
CA GLU A 84 31.09 -9.35 12.86
C GLU A 84 31.46 -8.08 12.09
N LEU A 85 32.49 -8.13 11.24
CA LEU A 85 32.89 -7.03 10.37
C LEU A 85 31.75 -6.61 9.44
N LYS A 86 31.04 -7.58 8.85
CA LYS A 86 29.89 -7.32 8.00
C LYS A 86 28.74 -6.67 8.76
N ALA A 87 28.43 -7.14 9.97
CA ALA A 87 27.41 -6.55 10.84
C ALA A 87 27.77 -5.11 11.26
N ILE A 88 29.05 -4.85 11.58
CA ILE A 88 29.54 -3.51 11.91
C ILE A 88 29.46 -2.60 10.67
N GLU A 89 29.84 -3.09 9.50
CA GLU A 89 29.79 -2.34 8.24
C GLU A 89 28.34 -1.98 7.87
N GLU A 90 27.41 -2.92 8.00
CA GLU A 90 25.97 -2.70 7.83
C GLU A 90 25.44 -1.65 8.83
N HIS A 91 25.81 -1.75 10.10
CA HIS A 91 25.45 -0.74 11.11
C HIS A 91 26.04 0.64 10.80
N LEU A 92 27.29 0.71 10.33
CA LEU A 92 27.96 1.96 9.99
C LEU A 92 27.37 2.60 8.73
N HIS A 93 27.00 1.77 7.74
CA HIS A 93 26.28 2.19 6.55
C HIS A 93 24.90 2.74 6.90
N ALA A 94 24.12 2.01 7.71
CA ALA A 94 22.82 2.47 8.20
C ALA A 94 22.93 3.78 8.99
N ALA A 95 23.91 3.89 9.90
CA ALA A 95 24.14 5.13 10.66
C ALA A 95 24.58 6.31 9.78
N ARG A 96 25.36 6.06 8.73
CA ARG A 96 25.74 7.08 7.74
C ARG A 96 24.55 7.50 6.88
N GLU A 97 23.75 6.55 6.39
CA GLU A 97 22.53 6.84 5.64
C GLU A 97 21.51 7.61 6.47
N ASP A 98 21.31 7.23 7.73
CA ASP A 98 20.48 7.97 8.68
C ASP A 98 21.02 9.38 8.88
N LYS A 99 22.35 9.53 9.05
CA LYS A 99 22.97 10.85 9.21
C LYS A 99 22.78 11.73 7.97
N ILE A 100 22.97 11.16 6.77
CA ILE A 100 22.76 11.84 5.50
C ILE A 100 21.28 12.24 5.34
N LYS A 101 20.34 11.35 5.67
CA LYS A 101 18.91 11.67 5.70
C LYS A 101 18.60 12.77 6.71
N THR A 102 19.22 12.80 7.89
CA THR A 102 18.99 13.87 8.88
C THR A 102 19.60 15.22 8.48
N ASP A 103 20.74 15.25 7.79
CA ASP A 103 21.39 16.49 7.32
C ASP A 103 20.72 17.06 6.05
N GLU A 104 19.94 16.26 5.33
CA GLU A 104 19.15 16.72 4.20
C GLU A 104 18.03 17.67 4.64
N LYS A 105 18.01 18.87 4.06
CA LYS A 105 16.98 19.88 4.35
C LYS A 105 15.60 19.30 4.03
N TRP A 106 14.66 19.46 4.96
CA TRP A 106 13.32 18.85 4.87
C TRP A 106 12.61 19.10 3.53
N PHE A 107 12.78 20.27 2.93
CA PHE A 107 12.15 20.62 1.66
C PHE A 107 12.67 19.80 0.46
N ASN A 108 13.86 19.19 0.56
CA ASN A 108 14.36 18.25 -0.45
C ASN A 108 13.66 16.88 -0.38
N LYS A 109 13.05 16.55 0.77
CA LYS A 109 12.29 15.30 0.99
C LYS A 109 10.83 15.43 0.56
N ILE A 110 10.37 16.63 0.23
CA ILE A 110 9.00 16.88 -0.23
C ILE A 110 8.90 16.63 -1.72
N ASN A 111 8.04 15.68 -2.08
CA ASN A 111 7.74 15.35 -3.46
C ASN A 111 6.55 16.17 -3.95
N LEU A 112 6.63 16.63 -5.21
CA LEU A 112 5.50 17.11 -5.97
C LEU A 112 5.11 16.03 -6.98
N ARG A 113 3.84 15.63 -6.95
CA ARG A 113 3.20 14.84 -8.01
C ARG A 113 1.83 15.41 -8.30
N GLY A 114 1.20 14.99 -9.37
CA GLY A 114 -0.16 15.40 -9.66
C GLY A 114 -0.81 14.60 -10.77
N TYR A 115 -2.06 14.95 -11.02
CA TYR A 115 -2.79 14.41 -12.16
C TYR A 115 -3.89 15.38 -12.59
N SER A 116 -4.17 15.35 -13.89
CA SER A 116 -5.25 16.11 -14.51
C SER A 116 -6.20 15.15 -15.20
N GLN A 117 -7.51 15.32 -14.97
CA GLN A 117 -8.56 14.49 -15.56
C GLN A 117 -9.47 15.35 -16.42
N LEU A 118 -9.57 15.01 -17.70
CA LEU A 118 -10.60 15.50 -18.61
C LEU A 118 -11.69 14.46 -18.71
N ARG A 119 -12.95 14.88 -18.54
CA ARG A 119 -14.10 13.98 -18.60
C ARG A 119 -15.06 14.42 -19.70
N TYR A 120 -15.53 13.44 -20.46
CA TYR A 120 -16.62 13.57 -21.41
C TYR A 120 -17.72 12.56 -21.07
N ASN A 121 -18.94 13.02 -20.82
CA ASN A 121 -20.12 12.15 -20.73
C ASN A 121 -21.07 12.48 -21.88
N GLN A 122 -21.50 11.45 -22.59
CA GLN A 122 -22.56 11.50 -23.59
C GLN A 122 -23.76 10.72 -23.07
N MET A 123 -24.86 11.42 -22.82
CA MET A 123 -26.13 10.78 -22.53
C MET A 123 -26.67 10.10 -23.79
N LEU A 124 -27.16 8.87 -23.62
CA LEU A 124 -27.85 8.06 -24.62
C LEU A 124 -29.36 8.03 -24.33
N SER A 125 -29.74 8.13 -23.05
CA SER A 125 -31.10 8.26 -22.55
C SER A 125 -31.11 8.94 -21.17
N GLY A 126 -32.28 9.29 -20.64
CA GLY A 126 -32.41 9.99 -19.35
C GLY A 126 -32.14 11.50 -19.39
N ASP A 127 -31.99 12.05 -20.60
CA ASP A 127 -32.00 13.48 -20.86
C ASP A 127 -33.34 14.11 -20.45
N ARG A 128 -33.34 15.44 -20.24
CA ARG A 128 -34.56 16.18 -19.91
C ARG A 128 -35.58 16.11 -21.04
N ILE A 129 -36.49 15.14 -20.99
CA ILE A 129 -37.68 15.03 -21.82
C ILE A 129 -38.85 15.63 -21.06
N ALA A 130 -39.76 16.33 -21.76
CA ALA A 130 -40.92 16.93 -21.12
C ALA A 130 -41.80 15.86 -20.45
N GLY A 131 -41.91 15.91 -19.12
CA GLY A 131 -42.72 14.98 -18.31
C GLY A 131 -41.90 13.97 -17.51
N ASP A 132 -40.65 13.72 -17.89
CA ASP A 132 -39.77 12.75 -17.22
C ASP A 132 -38.72 13.45 -16.34
N PRO A 133 -38.37 12.86 -15.18
CA PRO A 133 -37.31 13.40 -14.32
C PRO A 133 -35.94 13.36 -15.00
N GLU A 134 -35.22 14.48 -15.04
CA GLU A 134 -33.85 14.52 -15.59
C GLU A 134 -32.89 13.67 -14.74
N LEU A 135 -32.06 12.84 -15.39
CA LEU A 135 -31.00 12.10 -14.71
C LEU A 135 -29.89 13.06 -14.24
N ARG A 136 -29.57 13.00 -12.94
CA ARG A 136 -28.52 13.81 -12.30
C ARG A 136 -27.70 12.96 -11.34
N ASN A 137 -26.37 13.13 -11.37
CA ASN A 137 -25.45 12.45 -10.48
C ASN A 137 -24.74 13.43 -9.54
N VAL A 138 -24.84 13.20 -8.23
CA VAL A 138 -24.22 14.01 -7.17
C VAL A 138 -22.68 13.94 -7.19
N HIS A 139 -22.10 12.89 -7.76
CA HIS A 139 -20.67 12.70 -7.92
C HIS A 139 -20.11 13.28 -9.22
N ASP A 140 -20.97 13.51 -10.20
CA ASP A 140 -20.56 13.91 -11.54
C ASP A 140 -21.54 14.89 -12.19
N ARG A 141 -21.20 16.19 -12.08
CA ARG A 141 -22.03 17.28 -12.61
C ARG A 141 -22.24 17.24 -14.13
N SER A 142 -21.37 16.53 -14.87
CA SER A 142 -21.53 16.36 -16.32
C SER A 142 -22.61 15.35 -16.70
N VAL A 143 -23.23 14.69 -15.73
CA VAL A 143 -24.48 13.95 -15.93
C VAL A 143 -25.61 14.98 -15.90
N GLY A 144 -25.97 15.47 -17.09
CA GLY A 144 -26.98 16.51 -17.32
C GLY A 144 -26.65 17.37 -18.52
N ASN A 145 -27.63 18.15 -18.98
CA ASN A 145 -27.49 18.95 -20.20
C ASN A 145 -26.41 20.05 -20.10
N ASN A 146 -25.68 20.27 -21.20
CA ASN A 146 -24.72 21.36 -21.43
C ASN A 146 -23.48 21.38 -20.50
N GLN A 147 -23.11 20.24 -19.92
CA GLN A 147 -21.98 20.15 -18.98
C GLN A 147 -21.06 18.95 -19.27
N GLY A 148 -21.25 18.30 -20.42
CA GLY A 148 -20.67 17.00 -20.74
C GLY A 148 -19.14 16.95 -20.82
N PHE A 149 -18.45 18.06 -21.14
CA PHE A 149 -17.00 18.10 -21.32
C PHE A 149 -16.33 19.14 -20.41
N PHE A 150 -15.42 18.70 -19.53
CA PHE A 150 -14.79 19.57 -18.53
C PHE A 150 -13.54 18.95 -17.90
N PHE A 151 -12.75 19.79 -17.21
CA PHE A 151 -11.77 19.29 -16.25
C PHE A 151 -12.48 18.75 -15.02
N ARG A 152 -12.43 17.44 -14.81
CA ARG A 152 -13.00 16.79 -13.64
C ARG A 152 -12.18 17.07 -12.38
N ARG A 153 -10.85 17.13 -12.53
CA ARG A 153 -9.85 17.34 -11.47
C ARG A 153 -8.55 17.89 -12.08
N ILE A 154 -7.89 18.80 -11.37
CA ILE A 154 -6.49 19.18 -11.62
C ILE A 154 -5.83 19.24 -10.24
N ARG A 155 -5.20 18.15 -9.81
CA ARG A 155 -4.67 18.05 -8.45
C ARG A 155 -3.16 18.02 -8.42
N LEU A 156 -2.62 18.86 -7.57
CA LEU A 156 -1.22 18.84 -7.16
C LEU A 156 -1.13 18.22 -5.78
N ILE A 157 -0.09 17.46 -5.51
CA ILE A 157 0.12 16.76 -4.24
C ILE A 157 1.54 17.07 -3.80
N PHE A 158 1.65 17.77 -2.68
CA PHE A 158 2.89 18.02 -1.97
C PHE A 158 2.93 17.07 -0.77
N SER A 159 3.86 16.12 -0.76
CA SER A 159 3.94 15.15 0.33
C SER A 159 5.34 14.65 0.57
N GLY A 160 5.67 14.41 1.83
CA GLY A 160 6.96 13.87 2.25
C GLY A 160 7.20 14.09 3.74
N ASP A 161 8.35 13.61 4.20
CA ASP A 161 8.76 13.70 5.60
C ASP A 161 9.45 15.04 5.86
N ILE A 162 8.92 15.80 6.82
CA ILE A 162 9.59 17.00 7.33
C ILE A 162 10.79 16.56 8.18
N ASN A 163 10.60 15.54 9.01
CA ASN A 163 11.63 14.83 9.77
C ASN A 163 11.17 13.37 10.03
N ASP A 164 11.97 12.59 10.76
CA ASP A 164 11.68 11.18 11.08
C ASP A 164 10.30 10.92 11.71
N TYR A 165 9.68 11.93 12.35
CA TYR A 165 8.44 11.79 13.12
C TYR A 165 7.27 12.62 12.58
N ILE A 166 7.48 13.46 11.56
CA ILE A 166 6.45 14.34 11.04
C ILE A 166 6.46 14.27 9.52
N SER A 167 5.35 13.81 8.94
CA SER A 167 5.10 13.86 7.50
C SER A 167 4.00 14.85 7.17
N MET A 168 4.02 15.41 5.97
CA MET A 168 2.97 16.31 5.47
C MET A 168 2.30 15.78 4.20
N TYR A 169 1.04 16.15 4.02
CA TYR A 169 0.31 15.94 2.77
C TYR A 169 -0.62 17.11 2.50
N ILE A 170 -0.41 17.81 1.38
CA ILE A 170 -1.24 18.93 0.92
C ILE A 170 -1.67 18.67 -0.52
N GLN A 171 -2.98 18.76 -0.78
CA GLN A 171 -3.55 18.54 -2.11
C GLN A 171 -4.58 19.63 -2.46
N PRO A 172 -4.20 20.69 -3.19
CA PRO A 172 -5.17 21.55 -3.85
C PRO A 172 -5.75 20.89 -5.11
N ASP A 173 -7.00 21.23 -5.45
CA ASP A 173 -7.68 20.93 -6.72
C ASP A 173 -8.00 22.25 -7.43
N LEU A 174 -7.50 22.43 -8.64
CA LEU A 174 -7.64 23.65 -9.46
C LEU A 174 -8.81 23.57 -10.45
N ALA A 175 -9.56 22.45 -10.47
CA ALA A 175 -10.70 22.28 -11.37
C ALA A 175 -12.04 22.67 -10.71
N THR A 176 -12.01 23.43 -9.60
CA THR A 176 -13.23 23.80 -8.90
C THR A 176 -13.91 25.01 -9.50
N GLU A 177 -15.23 25.06 -9.35
CA GLU A 177 -16.09 26.14 -9.83
C GLU A 177 -16.67 26.90 -8.64
N THR A 178 -16.70 28.23 -8.73
CA THR A 178 -17.35 29.10 -7.76
C THR A 178 -18.13 30.17 -8.51
N GLY A 179 -19.43 30.29 -8.25
CA GLY A 179 -20.29 31.31 -8.87
C GLY A 179 -20.30 31.27 -10.41
N GLY A 180 -20.25 30.08 -11.01
CA GLY A 180 -20.22 29.90 -12.47
C GLY A 180 -18.86 30.12 -13.13
N SER A 181 -17.85 30.57 -12.37
CA SER A 181 -16.47 30.73 -12.85
C SER A 181 -15.64 29.50 -12.47
N GLN A 182 -14.82 29.01 -13.40
CA GLN A 182 -14.00 27.81 -13.22
C GLN A 182 -12.52 28.16 -12.95
N GLY A 183 -11.74 27.18 -12.49
CA GLY A 183 -10.31 27.33 -12.28
C GLY A 183 -9.92 27.78 -10.86
N PHE A 184 -10.84 27.68 -9.89
CA PHE A 184 -10.53 28.01 -8.50
C PHE A 184 -9.72 26.89 -7.83
N ALA A 185 -8.82 27.29 -6.95
CA ALA A 185 -8.12 26.39 -6.07
C ALA A 185 -8.97 26.08 -4.84
N GLN A 186 -9.21 24.80 -4.59
CA GLN A 186 -9.84 24.33 -3.36
C GLN A 186 -8.95 23.30 -2.68
N LEU A 187 -8.83 23.37 -1.36
CA LEU A 187 -8.10 22.38 -0.59
C LEU A 187 -8.88 21.06 -0.55
N ARG A 188 -8.24 19.95 -0.90
CA ARG A 188 -8.81 18.61 -0.70
C ARG A 188 -8.27 18.00 0.57
N ASP A 189 -6.95 17.85 0.65
CA ASP A 189 -6.29 17.32 1.83
C ASP A 189 -5.26 18.34 2.35
N ALA A 190 -5.18 18.48 3.66
CA ALA A 190 -4.12 19.19 4.38
C ALA A 190 -4.01 18.60 5.78
N TYR A 191 -3.08 17.68 5.93
CA TYR A 191 -2.83 17.02 7.20
C TYR A 191 -1.35 16.76 7.42
N PHE A 192 -1.03 16.50 8.68
CA PHE A 192 0.26 16.05 9.13
C PHE A 192 0.12 14.72 9.86
N ASP A 193 0.99 13.78 9.54
CA ASP A 193 1.09 12.52 10.29
C ASP A 193 2.20 12.69 11.31
N LEU A 194 1.84 12.52 12.59
CA LEU A 194 2.73 12.53 13.74
C LEU A 194 3.04 11.08 14.12
N HIS A 195 4.24 10.61 13.79
CA HIS A 195 4.67 9.24 14.05
C HIS A 195 5.32 9.12 15.43
N PHE A 196 5.11 7.98 16.09
CA PHE A 196 5.71 7.72 17.41
C PHE A 196 6.98 6.87 17.35
N ASP A 197 7.28 6.30 16.18
CA ASP A 197 8.42 5.46 15.92
C ASP A 197 8.98 5.74 14.52
N LYS A 198 10.25 5.42 14.29
CA LYS A 198 10.92 5.65 13.00
C LYS A 198 10.45 4.73 11.88
N ALA A 199 9.80 3.61 12.21
CA ALA A 199 9.20 2.70 11.24
C ALA A 199 7.78 3.15 10.84
N HIS A 200 7.28 4.26 11.40
CA HIS A 200 5.97 4.85 11.11
C HIS A 200 4.82 3.87 11.39
N GLU A 201 5.02 2.92 12.30
CA GLU A 201 4.00 1.92 12.64
C GLU A 201 2.83 2.55 13.38
N TYR A 202 3.08 3.54 14.24
CA TYR A 202 2.05 4.25 14.99
C TYR A 202 2.04 5.72 14.62
N ARG A 203 0.88 6.23 14.18
CA ARG A 203 0.74 7.63 13.80
C ARG A 203 -0.58 8.25 14.21
N ILE A 204 -0.56 9.54 14.53
CA ILE A 204 -1.76 10.38 14.58
C ILE A 204 -1.76 11.31 13.37
N ARG A 205 -2.77 11.18 12.51
CA ARG A 205 -3.07 12.11 11.43
C ARG A 205 -3.89 13.27 11.97
N ALA A 206 -3.41 14.50 11.80
CA ALA A 206 -4.10 15.71 12.21
C ALA A 206 -4.35 16.64 11.02
N GLY A 207 -5.61 17.01 10.79
CA GLY A 207 -5.99 17.99 9.75
C GLY A 207 -7.18 17.56 8.92
N GLN A 208 -7.35 18.19 7.75
CA GLN A 208 -8.36 17.82 6.77
C GLN A 208 -7.85 16.63 5.96
N SER A 209 -8.45 15.46 6.15
CA SER A 209 -8.06 14.25 5.43
C SER A 209 -9.27 13.39 5.11
N LYS A 210 -9.03 12.31 4.37
CA LYS A 210 -10.06 11.27 4.26
C LYS A 210 -10.39 10.67 5.62
N ILE A 211 -11.67 10.46 5.87
CA ILE A 211 -12.17 9.70 7.01
C ILE A 211 -12.15 8.22 6.62
N PRO A 212 -11.59 7.32 7.45
CA PRO A 212 -11.45 5.90 7.12
C PRO A 212 -12.79 5.16 7.26
N PHE A 213 -13.70 5.44 6.33
CA PHE A 213 -14.98 4.77 6.17
C PHE A 213 -15.26 4.53 4.67
N GLY A 214 -15.17 3.27 4.26
CA GLY A 214 -15.24 2.83 2.87
C GLY A 214 -13.85 2.72 2.23
N TRP A 215 -13.48 1.52 1.80
CA TRP A 215 -12.21 1.24 1.13
C TRP A 215 -12.07 2.02 -0.20
N GLU A 216 -13.13 2.10 -0.99
CA GLU A 216 -13.20 2.84 -2.25
C GLU A 216 -13.13 4.36 -2.00
N ASN A 217 -13.68 4.83 -0.88
CA ASN A 217 -13.52 6.21 -0.44
C ASN A 217 -12.05 6.51 -0.16
N LEU A 218 -11.34 5.60 0.51
CA LEU A 218 -9.91 5.70 0.82
C LEU A 218 -9.02 5.63 -0.44
N GLN A 219 -9.46 4.95 -1.50
CA GLN A 219 -8.75 4.91 -2.77
C GLN A 219 -8.59 6.28 -3.44
N SER A 220 -7.38 6.56 -3.93
CA SER A 220 -7.08 7.78 -4.68
C SER A 220 -7.97 7.87 -5.92
N SER A 221 -8.50 9.06 -6.22
CA SER A 221 -9.32 9.26 -7.41
C SER A 221 -8.57 9.11 -8.74
N SER A 222 -7.23 9.11 -8.72
CA SER A 222 -6.40 8.78 -9.87
C SER A 222 -6.15 7.28 -10.05
N ASN A 223 -6.43 6.47 -9.01
CA ASN A 223 -6.14 5.04 -8.99
C ASN A 223 -7.40 4.17 -9.00
N ARG A 224 -8.59 4.73 -9.24
CA ARG A 224 -9.83 3.94 -9.37
C ARG A 224 -10.07 3.62 -10.84
N ILE A 225 -10.71 2.49 -11.10
CA ILE A 225 -11.12 2.11 -12.44
C ILE A 225 -12.51 2.68 -12.78
N ALA A 226 -13.48 2.50 -11.88
CA ALA A 226 -14.80 3.12 -12.00
C ALA A 226 -14.70 4.65 -11.86
N LEU A 227 -15.50 5.36 -12.66
CA LEU A 227 -15.38 6.80 -12.77
C LEU A 227 -15.93 7.54 -11.54
N ASP A 228 -16.90 6.94 -10.86
CA ASP A 228 -17.48 7.41 -9.60
C ASP A 228 -17.40 6.36 -8.48
N ARG A 229 -17.43 6.85 -7.24
CA ARG A 229 -17.56 5.97 -6.07
C ARG A 229 -19.01 5.54 -5.92
N ALA A 230 -19.20 4.45 -5.22
CA ALA A 230 -20.52 3.99 -4.87
C ALA A 230 -21.16 4.87 -3.80
N ASP A 231 -22.43 5.19 -4.01
CA ASP A 231 -23.20 6.15 -3.22
C ASP A 231 -23.32 5.72 -1.75
N ALA A 232 -23.39 4.40 -1.49
CA ALA A 232 -23.53 3.85 -0.15
C ALA A 232 -22.42 4.30 0.83
N MET A 233 -21.16 4.25 0.40
CA MET A 233 -20.03 4.66 1.23
C MET A 233 -19.88 6.18 1.23
N ASN A 234 -20.12 6.84 0.09
CA ASN A 234 -19.96 8.30 -0.01
C ASN A 234 -21.02 9.09 0.76
N SER A 235 -22.23 8.53 0.89
CA SER A 235 -23.33 9.16 1.61
C SER A 235 -23.04 9.37 3.11
N ALA A 236 -22.13 8.58 3.69
CA ALA A 236 -21.73 8.67 5.10
C ALA A 236 -20.80 9.86 5.36
N VAL A 237 -19.81 10.05 4.48
CA VAL A 237 -18.83 11.13 4.54
C VAL A 237 -18.76 11.78 3.15
N PRO A 238 -19.62 12.76 2.86
CA PRO A 238 -19.61 13.46 1.57
C PRO A 238 -18.23 14.05 1.25
N SER A 239 -17.77 13.89 0.00
CA SER A 239 -16.38 14.25 -0.40
C SER A 239 -15.27 13.49 0.34
N GLU A 240 -15.64 12.44 1.07
CA GLU A 240 -14.80 11.49 1.83
C GLU A 240 -13.96 12.09 2.95
N ARG A 241 -14.09 13.40 3.22
CA ARG A 241 -13.11 14.15 4.02
C ARG A 241 -13.77 15.04 5.04
N ASP A 242 -13.08 15.17 6.16
CA ASP A 242 -13.39 16.12 7.21
C ASP A 242 -12.14 16.51 8.00
N ILE A 243 -12.30 17.43 8.95
CA ILE A 243 -11.22 17.87 9.85
C ILE A 243 -11.27 17.04 11.13
N GLY A 244 -10.15 16.40 11.49
CA GLY A 244 -10.09 15.55 12.67
C GLY A 244 -8.70 15.09 13.08
N LEU A 245 -8.71 14.16 14.04
CA LEU A 245 -7.54 13.44 14.54
C LEU A 245 -7.79 11.94 14.38
N MET A 246 -6.92 11.25 13.63
CA MET A 246 -7.03 9.81 13.38
C MET A 246 -5.76 9.10 13.81
N ALA A 247 -5.86 8.17 14.76
CA ALA A 247 -4.79 7.28 15.14
C ALA A 247 -4.80 6.04 14.24
N TYR A 248 -3.61 5.63 13.79
CA TYR A 248 -3.42 4.43 12.98
C TYR A 248 -2.28 3.59 13.52
N TRP A 249 -2.42 2.27 13.34
CA TRP A 249 -1.36 1.30 13.53
C TRP A 249 -1.19 0.41 12.30
N THR A 250 0.02 0.31 11.75
CA THR A 250 0.36 -0.58 10.63
C THR A 250 1.76 -1.18 10.83
N PRO A 251 1.90 -2.50 11.03
CA PRO A 251 3.21 -3.15 11.08
C PRO A 251 4.02 -2.97 9.79
N GLU A 252 5.36 -2.84 9.91
CA GLU A 252 6.26 -2.58 8.78
C GLU A 252 6.10 -3.58 7.61
N HIS A 253 5.87 -4.87 7.90
CA HIS A 253 5.68 -5.88 6.86
C HIS A 253 4.37 -5.68 6.06
N VAL A 254 3.34 -5.11 6.69
CA VAL A 254 2.06 -4.78 6.05
C VAL A 254 2.21 -3.50 5.24
N GLN A 255 2.88 -2.48 5.77
CA GLN A 255 3.22 -1.25 5.02
C GLN A 255 3.97 -1.61 3.72
N SER A 256 4.97 -2.48 3.84
CA SER A 256 5.76 -3.00 2.71
C SER A 256 4.90 -3.75 1.69
N LEU A 257 3.92 -4.54 2.16
CA LEU A 257 2.97 -5.24 1.28
C LEU A 257 2.11 -4.25 0.49
N TRP A 258 1.46 -3.27 1.12
CA TRP A 258 0.66 -2.24 0.43
C TRP A 258 1.49 -1.44 -0.57
N LYS A 259 2.72 -1.05 -0.18
CA LYS A 259 3.67 -0.38 -1.08
C LYS A 259 4.00 -1.24 -2.29
N SER A 260 4.16 -2.56 -2.11
CA SER A 260 4.42 -3.48 -3.22
C SER A 260 3.24 -3.58 -4.20
N LEU A 261 2.00 -3.61 -3.69
CA LEU A 261 0.78 -3.64 -4.51
C LEU A 261 0.66 -2.36 -5.35
N SER A 262 0.93 -1.19 -4.74
CA SER A 262 0.97 0.08 -5.45
C SER A 262 2.05 0.11 -6.54
N LYS A 263 3.27 -0.37 -6.24
CA LYS A 263 4.36 -0.45 -7.22
C LYS A 263 4.04 -1.36 -8.41
N LYS A 264 3.26 -2.42 -8.20
CA LYS A 264 2.77 -3.32 -9.24
C LYS A 264 1.64 -2.71 -10.10
N GLY A 265 1.22 -1.47 -9.82
CA GLY A 265 0.12 -0.81 -10.52
C GLY A 265 -1.26 -1.39 -10.17
N LEU A 266 -1.37 -2.07 -9.03
CA LEU A 266 -2.65 -2.63 -8.57
C LEU A 266 -3.51 -1.52 -7.97
N LYS A 267 -4.82 -1.70 -8.04
CA LYS A 267 -5.79 -0.66 -7.69
C LYS A 267 -6.01 -0.72 -6.18
N THR A 268 -5.07 -0.17 -5.41
CA THR A 268 -5.06 -0.14 -3.94
C THR A 268 -5.57 1.17 -3.36
N SER A 269 -6.10 1.12 -2.13
CA SER A 269 -6.49 2.25 -1.30
C SER A 269 -5.29 2.99 -0.70
N GLY A 270 -4.19 2.28 -0.43
CA GLY A 270 -3.02 2.77 0.30
C GLY A 270 -3.06 2.40 1.79
N ASP A 271 -2.09 2.91 2.57
CA ASP A 271 -2.02 2.64 4.00
C ASP A 271 -2.89 3.63 4.80
N TYR A 272 -3.98 3.11 5.38
CA TYR A 272 -4.86 3.79 6.33
C TYR A 272 -4.96 3.02 7.66
N GLY A 273 -3.89 2.32 8.05
CA GLY A 273 -3.90 1.52 9.29
C GLY A 273 -4.38 0.09 9.07
N VAL A 274 -3.72 -0.88 9.68
CA VAL A 274 -4.38 -2.18 9.98
C VAL A 274 -5.48 -1.98 11.00
N LEU A 275 -5.22 -1.11 11.97
CA LEU A 275 -6.20 -0.57 12.91
C LEU A 275 -6.21 0.95 12.77
N GLY A 276 -7.39 1.53 12.79
CA GLY A 276 -7.59 2.97 12.78
C GLY A 276 -8.73 3.35 13.71
N ALA A 277 -8.60 4.48 14.41
CA ALA A 277 -9.68 5.08 15.17
C ALA A 277 -9.49 6.59 15.26
N GLY A 278 -10.57 7.35 15.37
CA GLY A 278 -10.41 8.78 15.58
C GLY A 278 -11.70 9.55 15.69
N VAL A 279 -11.52 10.87 15.73
CA VAL A 279 -12.59 11.84 15.91
C VAL A 279 -12.54 12.91 14.84
N TYR A 280 -13.69 13.40 14.40
CA TYR A 280 -13.80 14.49 13.42
C TYR A 280 -15.02 15.35 13.68
N ASN A 281 -15.01 16.59 13.21
CA ASN A 281 -16.07 17.57 13.48
C ASN A 281 -17.38 17.27 12.72
N GLY A 282 -17.37 16.57 11.60
CA GLY A 282 -18.60 16.22 10.87
C GLY A 282 -19.19 17.38 10.04
N SER A 283 -18.44 18.47 9.86
CA SER A 283 -18.87 19.68 9.14
C SER A 283 -18.74 19.57 7.62
N GLN A 284 -18.13 18.50 7.11
CA GLN A 284 -17.76 18.30 5.71
C GLN A 284 -16.60 19.22 5.26
N ILE A 285 -16.00 18.84 4.14
CA ILE A 285 -14.83 19.49 3.57
C ILE A 285 -15.00 21.00 3.32
N ASN A 286 -14.02 21.81 3.73
CA ASN A 286 -13.94 23.26 3.50
C ASN A 286 -15.17 24.05 3.96
N ARG A 287 -15.84 23.62 5.03
CA ARG A 287 -16.88 24.39 5.71
C ARG A 287 -16.37 24.86 7.06
N GLY A 288 -16.87 26.01 7.52
CA GLY A 288 -16.67 26.40 8.91
C GLY A 288 -17.31 25.36 9.82
N GLU A 289 -16.77 25.23 11.04
CA GLU A 289 -17.36 24.40 12.09
C GLU A 289 -18.86 24.74 12.18
N ASN A 290 -19.68 23.73 11.94
CA ASN A 290 -21.12 23.84 12.00
C ASN A 290 -21.73 22.59 12.62
N ASN A 291 -21.03 21.86 13.46
CA ASN A 291 -21.52 20.70 14.17
C ASN A 291 -20.98 20.74 15.59
N ASP A 292 -21.81 21.16 16.53
CA ASP A 292 -21.48 21.24 17.96
C ASP A 292 -21.40 19.84 18.62
N ASN A 293 -20.73 18.91 17.94
CA ASN A 293 -20.49 17.53 18.32
C ASN A 293 -19.30 16.95 17.55
N LEU A 294 -18.85 15.77 17.96
CA LEU A 294 -17.85 14.99 17.26
C LEU A 294 -18.47 13.73 16.68
N TYR A 295 -17.96 13.32 15.54
CA TYR A 295 -18.09 11.95 15.07
C TYR A 295 -16.91 11.11 15.53
N LEU A 296 -17.18 9.84 15.76
CA LEU A 296 -16.22 8.78 15.97
C LEU A 296 -16.13 7.93 14.70
N VAL A 297 -14.92 7.46 14.39
CA VAL A 297 -14.66 6.46 13.36
C VAL A 297 -13.76 5.37 13.91
N ALA A 298 -14.04 4.12 13.53
CA ALA A 298 -13.17 2.98 13.73
C ALA A 298 -12.99 2.27 12.39
N HIS A 299 -11.80 1.75 12.15
CA HIS A 299 -11.38 1.14 10.89
C HIS A 299 -10.47 -0.05 11.16
N THR A 300 -10.61 -1.11 10.37
CA THR A 300 -9.60 -2.15 10.28
C THR A 300 -9.54 -2.72 8.88
N ALA A 301 -8.33 -3.00 8.40
CA ALA A 301 -8.10 -3.70 7.14
C ALA A 301 -6.81 -4.54 7.24
N TYR A 302 -6.85 -5.79 6.77
CA TYR A 302 -5.64 -6.62 6.74
C TYR A 302 -5.47 -7.32 5.38
N PRO A 303 -4.33 -7.12 4.69
CA PRO A 303 -4.00 -7.80 3.44
C PRO A 303 -3.33 -9.17 3.69
N PHE A 304 -4.01 -10.24 3.30
CA PHE A 304 -3.53 -11.62 3.36
C PHE A 304 -2.95 -12.06 2.02
N LYS A 305 -1.71 -12.57 2.02
CA LYS A 305 -1.17 -13.32 0.88
C LYS A 305 -1.82 -14.71 0.85
N LEU A 306 -2.35 -15.12 -0.30
CA LEU A 306 -3.07 -16.38 -0.47
C LEU A 306 -2.18 -17.54 -0.97
N ASN A 307 -0.86 -17.44 -0.79
CA ASN A 307 0.09 -18.49 -1.18
C ASN A 307 -0.28 -19.87 -0.57
N TRP A 308 -0.80 -19.87 0.65
CA TRP A 308 -1.21 -21.08 1.38
C TRP A 308 -2.46 -21.76 0.80
N LEU A 309 -3.22 -21.08 -0.07
CA LEU A 309 -4.34 -21.62 -0.84
C LEU A 309 -3.93 -22.05 -2.27
N GLY A 310 -2.63 -22.08 -2.57
CA GLY A 310 -2.15 -22.38 -3.92
C GLY A 310 -2.35 -21.23 -4.92
N MET A 311 -2.61 -20.01 -4.44
CA MET A 311 -2.71 -18.80 -5.25
C MET A 311 -1.47 -17.92 -5.04
N PRO A 312 -0.35 -18.19 -5.73
CA PRO A 312 0.90 -17.46 -5.52
C PRO A 312 0.73 -15.98 -5.88
N GLU A 313 1.32 -15.11 -5.06
CA GLU A 313 1.29 -13.64 -5.20
C GLU A 313 -0.09 -12.97 -5.00
N GLN A 314 -1.17 -13.73 -5.04
CA GLN A 314 -2.52 -13.22 -4.87
C GLN A 314 -2.69 -12.65 -3.45
N VAL A 315 -3.31 -11.48 -3.36
CA VAL A 315 -3.58 -10.81 -2.08
C VAL A 315 -5.08 -10.54 -1.96
N LEU A 316 -5.62 -10.87 -0.80
CA LEU A 316 -6.98 -10.55 -0.37
C LEU A 316 -6.89 -9.63 0.84
N GLU A 317 -7.45 -8.44 0.73
CA GLU A 317 -7.64 -7.52 1.85
C GLU A 317 -9.08 -7.59 2.33
N VAL A 318 -9.27 -7.75 3.63
CA VAL A 318 -10.59 -7.72 4.27
C VAL A 318 -10.58 -6.73 5.40
N GLY A 319 -11.72 -6.08 5.64
CA GLY A 319 -11.81 -5.05 6.66
C GLY A 319 -13.23 -4.65 7.01
N VAL A 320 -13.32 -3.84 8.06
CA VAL A 320 -14.57 -3.34 8.63
C VAL A 320 -14.36 -1.90 9.10
N ASP A 321 -15.31 -1.04 8.79
CA ASP A 321 -15.35 0.34 9.25
C ASP A 321 -16.64 0.59 10.04
N ALA A 322 -16.59 1.49 11.01
CA ALA A 322 -17.76 1.95 11.72
C ALA A 322 -17.67 3.45 11.97
N ILE A 323 -18.80 4.13 11.91
CA ILE A 323 -18.94 5.52 12.36
C ILE A 323 -20.11 5.65 13.32
N SER A 324 -20.00 6.59 14.24
CA SER A 324 -21.06 7.00 15.14
C SER A 324 -20.95 8.49 15.41
N GLY A 325 -22.07 9.21 15.42
CA GLY A 325 -22.07 10.63 15.72
C GLY A 325 -23.45 11.26 15.58
N ARG A 326 -23.48 12.59 15.54
CA ARG A 326 -24.70 13.37 15.33
C ARG A 326 -24.50 14.34 14.19
N GLN A 327 -25.44 14.34 13.24
CA GLN A 327 -25.44 15.29 12.14
C GLN A 327 -25.92 16.65 12.64
N ASN A 328 -25.22 17.73 12.27
CA ASN A 328 -25.90 19.02 12.26
C ASN A 328 -26.65 19.20 10.94
N LEU A 329 -27.96 19.17 11.05
CA LEU A 329 -28.86 19.39 9.93
C LEU A 329 -29.20 20.87 9.93
N THR A 330 -28.77 21.62 8.92
CA THR A 330 -29.19 23.02 8.75
C THR A 330 -30.72 23.04 8.59
N PRO A 331 -31.49 23.48 9.60
CA PRO A 331 -32.94 23.37 9.55
C PRO A 331 -33.47 24.42 8.59
N THR A 332 -33.73 24.07 7.33
CA THR A 332 -34.72 24.82 6.57
C THR A 332 -36.10 24.38 7.08
N GLN A 333 -36.51 24.99 8.21
CA GLN A 333 -37.85 24.87 8.82
C GLN A 333 -38.20 23.54 9.52
N ARG A 334 -37.25 22.61 9.73
CA ARG A 334 -37.55 21.27 10.31
C ARG A 334 -36.57 20.88 11.41
N SER A 335 -37.05 20.70 12.64
CA SER A 335 -36.23 20.17 13.73
C SER A 335 -36.17 18.63 13.64
N PRO A 336 -34.97 18.01 13.67
CA PRO A 336 -34.86 16.56 13.75
C PRO A 336 -35.38 16.06 15.10
N ILE A 337 -36.08 14.94 15.08
CA ILE A 337 -36.46 14.23 16.32
C ILE A 337 -35.23 13.52 16.89
N ASP A 338 -34.43 12.92 16.01
CA ASP A 338 -33.18 12.27 16.34
C ASP A 338 -32.19 12.53 15.19
N ASN A 339 -31.06 13.16 15.54
CA ASN A 339 -29.99 13.49 14.60
C ASN A 339 -28.79 12.53 14.70
N SER A 340 -28.92 11.42 15.42
CA SER A 340 -27.87 10.41 15.54
C SER A 340 -27.70 9.60 14.26
N GLU A 341 -26.46 9.25 13.96
CA GLU A 341 -26.05 8.44 12.82
C GLU A 341 -25.06 7.38 13.28
N ASP A 342 -25.33 6.14 12.90
CA ASP A 342 -24.44 5.00 13.17
C ASP A 342 -24.40 4.12 11.93
N ARG A 343 -23.21 3.76 11.46
CA ARG A 343 -23.04 2.90 10.29
C ARG A 343 -21.90 1.92 10.50
N ILE A 344 -22.03 0.76 9.85
CA ILE A 344 -20.99 -0.25 9.70
C ILE A 344 -20.81 -0.57 8.22
N ASN A 345 -19.56 -0.67 7.77
CA ASN A 345 -19.17 -1.06 6.43
C ASN A 345 -18.27 -2.29 6.52
N VAL A 346 -18.48 -3.27 5.65
CA VAL A 346 -17.58 -4.43 5.51
C VAL A 346 -17.06 -4.46 4.09
N HIS A 347 -15.77 -4.70 3.92
CA HIS A 347 -15.14 -4.72 2.62
C HIS A 347 -14.23 -5.93 2.42
N ALA A 348 -14.20 -6.43 1.19
CA ALA A 348 -13.30 -7.50 0.74
C ALA A 348 -12.76 -7.18 -0.66
N VAL A 349 -11.44 -7.22 -0.81
CA VAL A 349 -10.72 -6.81 -2.00
C VAL A 349 -9.68 -7.86 -2.39
N LEU A 350 -9.97 -8.61 -3.45
CA LEU A 350 -9.00 -9.45 -4.14
C LEU A 350 -8.29 -8.59 -5.20
N PHE A 351 -7.01 -8.31 -5.01
CA PHE A 351 -6.25 -7.46 -5.94
C PHE A 351 -6.04 -8.13 -7.29
N GLN A 352 -6.10 -7.37 -8.38
CA GLN A 352 -6.17 -7.93 -9.73
C GLN A 352 -4.84 -8.52 -10.23
N GLN A 353 -4.64 -9.83 -10.05
CA GLN A 353 -3.40 -10.55 -10.40
C GLN A 353 -3.66 -11.94 -11.04
N PRO A 354 -4.25 -12.03 -12.24
CA PRO A 354 -4.76 -10.94 -13.06
C PRO A 354 -6.22 -10.59 -12.75
N PHE A 355 -7.00 -11.54 -12.23
CA PHE A 355 -8.39 -11.31 -11.85
C PHE A 355 -8.47 -10.65 -10.46
N GLY A 356 -9.38 -9.70 -10.31
CA GLY A 356 -9.64 -9.02 -9.05
C GLY A 356 -11.12 -8.76 -8.82
N VAL A 357 -11.49 -8.68 -7.54
CA VAL A 357 -12.85 -8.39 -7.08
C VAL A 357 -12.75 -7.37 -5.96
N GLN A 358 -13.59 -6.35 -6.00
CA GLN A 358 -13.80 -5.41 -4.91
C GLN A 358 -15.27 -5.45 -4.53
N THR A 359 -15.57 -5.62 -3.25
CA THR A 359 -16.93 -5.50 -2.75
C THR A 359 -16.93 -4.81 -1.41
N GLU A 360 -17.91 -3.94 -1.23
CA GLU A 360 -18.18 -3.26 0.03
C GLU A 360 -19.67 -3.22 0.27
N TRP A 361 -20.05 -3.31 1.54
CA TRP A 361 -21.45 -3.22 1.93
C TRP A 361 -21.60 -2.48 3.25
N ASN A 362 -22.48 -1.50 3.26
CA ASN A 362 -22.74 -0.57 4.34
C ASN A 362 -24.19 -0.71 4.82
N TRP A 363 -24.34 -0.77 6.15
CA TRP A 363 -25.62 -0.77 6.85
C TRP A 363 -25.59 0.27 7.95
N GLY A 364 -26.76 0.80 8.32
CA GLY A 364 -26.82 1.69 9.47
C GLY A 364 -28.14 2.39 9.60
N MET A 365 -28.12 3.48 10.36
CA MET A 365 -29.23 4.40 10.51
C MET A 365 -28.70 5.83 10.44
N SER A 366 -29.48 6.71 9.83
CA SER A 366 -29.15 8.13 9.67
C SER A 366 -30.40 8.97 9.81
N PRO A 367 -30.28 10.24 10.24
CA PRO A 367 -31.35 11.20 10.11
C PRO A 367 -31.72 11.35 8.63
N THR A 368 -33.01 11.23 8.34
CA THR A 368 -33.55 11.14 6.98
C THR A 368 -34.84 11.95 6.90
N LEU A 369 -35.01 12.71 5.82
CA LEU A 369 -36.27 13.42 5.56
C LEU A 369 -37.39 12.41 5.22
N ASN A 370 -38.40 12.34 6.07
CA ASN A 370 -39.69 11.72 5.79
C ASN A 370 -40.60 12.74 5.09
N THR A 371 -40.89 12.49 3.81
CA THR A 371 -41.69 13.39 2.97
C THR A 371 -43.18 13.37 3.32
N ALA A 372 -43.69 12.27 3.91
CA ALA A 372 -45.09 12.14 4.30
C ALA A 372 -45.40 12.91 5.59
N THR A 373 -44.52 12.82 6.60
CA THR A 373 -44.69 13.52 7.89
C THR A 373 -44.05 14.90 7.89
N ASN A 374 -43.28 15.23 6.87
CA ASN A 374 -42.54 16.47 6.73
C ASN A 374 -41.50 16.69 7.85
N ARG A 375 -40.95 15.61 8.41
CA ARG A 375 -40.03 15.61 9.55
C ARG A 375 -38.72 14.90 9.21
N ILE A 376 -37.69 15.14 10.02
CA ILE A 376 -36.44 14.37 9.95
C ILE A 376 -36.47 13.32 11.05
N GLU A 377 -36.42 12.06 10.61
CA GLU A 377 -36.56 10.86 11.43
C GLU A 377 -35.33 9.96 11.25
N ARG A 378 -35.01 9.15 12.25
CA ARG A 378 -33.89 8.20 12.15
C ARG A 378 -34.35 6.96 11.40
N GLU A 379 -33.92 6.82 10.15
CA GLU A 379 -34.28 5.70 9.28
C GLU A 379 -33.08 4.80 9.00
N SER A 380 -33.37 3.53 8.70
CA SER A 380 -32.36 2.57 8.26
C SER A 380 -31.85 2.88 6.85
N LEU A 381 -30.59 2.56 6.61
CA LEU A 381 -29.96 2.61 5.29
C LEU A 381 -29.20 1.32 5.01
N ASN A 382 -29.11 0.96 3.73
CA ASN A 382 -28.40 -0.21 3.24
C ASN A 382 -27.92 0.02 1.81
N GLY A 383 -26.71 -0.41 1.51
CA GLY A 383 -26.24 -0.48 0.14
C GLY A 383 -24.77 -0.81 0.04
N GLY A 384 -24.30 -1.03 -1.17
CA GLY A 384 -22.94 -1.45 -1.42
C GLY A 384 -22.68 -1.59 -2.91
N TYR A 385 -21.56 -2.24 -3.23
CA TYR A 385 -21.20 -2.54 -4.60
C TYR A 385 -20.42 -3.84 -4.72
N VAL A 386 -20.40 -4.35 -5.95
CA VAL A 386 -19.51 -5.42 -6.38
C VAL A 386 -18.86 -4.97 -7.69
N GLN A 387 -17.54 -5.03 -7.76
CA GLN A 387 -16.76 -4.74 -8.95
C GLN A 387 -15.83 -5.91 -9.26
N ALA A 388 -15.93 -6.45 -10.47
CA ALA A 388 -14.98 -7.41 -11.01
C ALA A 388 -14.08 -6.71 -12.03
N MET A 389 -12.80 -7.07 -12.05
CA MET A 389 -11.82 -6.50 -12.98
C MET A 389 -10.77 -7.52 -13.36
N TYR A 390 -10.14 -7.33 -14.52
CA TYR A 390 -9.09 -8.22 -15.00
C TYR A 390 -7.93 -7.41 -15.56
N LYS A 391 -6.70 -7.67 -15.11
CA LYS A 391 -5.49 -6.98 -15.55
C LYS A 391 -4.84 -7.72 -16.71
N VAL A 392 -4.71 -7.04 -17.85
CA VAL A 392 -4.01 -7.51 -19.03
C VAL A 392 -2.77 -6.65 -19.24
N ASP A 393 -1.61 -7.25 -19.06
CA ASP A 393 -0.33 -6.59 -19.28
C ASP A 393 0.10 -6.69 -20.76
N GLU A 394 0.97 -5.77 -21.17
CA GLU A 394 1.64 -5.76 -22.47
C GLU A 394 0.71 -5.76 -23.70
N VAL A 395 -0.33 -4.94 -23.65
CA VAL A 395 -1.31 -4.83 -24.74
C VAL A 395 -0.76 -4.11 -25.97
N PHE A 396 -1.27 -4.50 -27.14
CA PHE A 396 -0.90 -3.92 -28.44
C PHE A 396 0.62 -3.88 -28.75
N GLY A 397 1.38 -4.81 -28.19
CA GLY A 397 2.84 -4.85 -28.37
C GLY A 397 3.59 -3.74 -27.64
N THR A 398 2.94 -3.07 -26.68
CA THR A 398 3.52 -2.01 -25.84
C THR A 398 3.71 -2.51 -24.40
N LYS A 399 4.26 -1.66 -23.51
CA LYS A 399 4.26 -1.91 -22.04
C LYS A 399 2.99 -1.41 -21.35
N GLY A 400 1.96 -1.07 -22.11
CA GLY A 400 0.68 -0.60 -21.58
C GLY A 400 -0.12 -1.71 -20.91
N VAL A 401 -1.07 -1.32 -20.06
CA VAL A 401 -1.92 -2.23 -19.28
C VAL A 401 -3.39 -1.90 -19.56
N MET A 402 -4.19 -2.91 -19.88
CA MET A 402 -5.65 -2.78 -19.93
C MET A 402 -6.31 -3.44 -18.74
N THR A 403 -7.33 -2.77 -18.20
CA THR A 403 -8.16 -3.29 -17.13
C THR A 403 -9.64 -3.14 -17.48
N PRO A 404 -10.24 -4.11 -18.20
CA PRO A 404 -11.68 -4.23 -18.27
C PRO A 404 -12.27 -4.47 -16.87
N TYR A 405 -13.45 -3.89 -16.64
CA TYR A 405 -14.18 -4.02 -15.38
C TYR A 405 -15.69 -3.95 -15.59
N VAL A 406 -16.41 -4.48 -14.62
CA VAL A 406 -17.84 -4.25 -14.42
C VAL A 406 -18.08 -3.96 -12.95
N LYS A 407 -18.91 -2.96 -12.66
CA LYS A 407 -19.33 -2.57 -11.32
C LYS A 407 -20.83 -2.49 -11.28
N TRP A 408 -21.44 -3.15 -10.30
CA TRP A 408 -22.83 -2.93 -9.91
C TRP A 408 -22.85 -2.29 -8.53
N GLN A 409 -23.70 -1.28 -8.35
CA GLN A 409 -23.96 -0.66 -7.05
C GLN A 409 -25.45 -0.51 -6.79
N THR A 410 -25.81 -0.57 -5.51
CA THR A 410 -27.15 -0.24 -5.04
C THR A 410 -27.09 0.50 -3.70
N TYR A 411 -28.00 1.45 -3.48
CA TYR A 411 -28.12 2.15 -2.22
C TYR A 411 -29.55 2.59 -1.97
N ASP A 412 -30.05 2.36 -0.76
CA ASP A 412 -31.30 2.91 -0.24
C ASP A 412 -31.01 3.53 1.13
N GLY A 413 -31.08 4.85 1.24
CA GLY A 413 -30.80 5.53 2.50
C GLY A 413 -30.66 7.05 2.39
N ALA A 414 -30.28 7.68 3.50
CA ALA A 414 -30.12 9.13 3.59
C ALA A 414 -28.96 9.64 2.73
N TRP A 415 -29.14 10.77 2.06
CA TRP A 415 -28.08 11.51 1.37
C TRP A 415 -27.67 12.77 2.15
N LYS A 416 -26.67 12.62 3.03
CA LYS A 416 -26.19 13.65 3.98
C LYS A 416 -25.72 14.96 3.34
N ALA A 417 -25.28 14.93 2.07
CA ALA A 417 -24.75 16.12 1.40
C ALA A 417 -25.84 17.13 0.99
N THR A 418 -27.09 16.66 0.84
CA THR A 418 -28.23 17.50 0.47
C THR A 418 -28.98 17.96 1.71
N ALA A 419 -29.53 19.17 1.69
CA ALA A 419 -30.27 19.71 2.83
C ALA A 419 -31.40 18.77 3.27
N ASN A 420 -31.57 18.64 4.58
CA ASN A 420 -32.51 17.73 5.24
C ASN A 420 -32.23 16.22 5.04
N ALA A 421 -31.10 15.84 4.43
CA ALA A 421 -30.70 14.45 4.22
C ALA A 421 -31.82 13.58 3.62
N PRO A 422 -32.30 13.87 2.40
CA PRO A 422 -33.38 13.10 1.79
C PRO A 422 -32.98 11.64 1.59
N ARG A 423 -33.98 10.76 1.65
CA ARG A 423 -33.81 9.37 1.25
C ARG A 423 -33.62 9.29 -0.26
N VAL A 424 -32.61 8.55 -0.68
CA VAL A 424 -32.30 8.29 -2.10
C VAL A 424 -32.25 6.80 -2.35
N GLN A 425 -32.67 6.42 -3.55
CA GLN A 425 -32.53 5.07 -4.10
C GLN A 425 -31.62 5.14 -5.32
N VAL A 426 -30.66 4.23 -5.39
CA VAL A 426 -29.66 4.12 -6.46
C VAL A 426 -29.55 2.64 -6.86
N ASP A 427 -29.58 2.38 -8.16
CA ASP A 427 -29.21 1.11 -8.76
C ASP A 427 -28.49 1.43 -10.09
N GLU A 428 -27.22 1.05 -10.19
CA GLU A 428 -26.39 1.39 -11.36
C GLU A 428 -25.47 0.24 -11.73
N VAL A 429 -25.25 0.07 -13.04
CA VAL A 429 -24.24 -0.81 -13.60
C VAL A 429 -23.32 -0.01 -14.50
N GLU A 430 -22.02 -0.11 -14.28
CA GLU A 430 -20.98 0.49 -15.12
C GLU A 430 -20.06 -0.63 -15.64
N ALA A 431 -19.91 -0.72 -16.97
CA ALA A 431 -18.98 -1.64 -17.62
C ALA A 431 -18.03 -0.84 -18.49
N GLY A 432 -16.72 -1.05 -18.34
CA GLY A 432 -15.74 -0.24 -19.04
C GLY A 432 -14.37 -0.89 -19.13
N VAL A 433 -13.46 -0.15 -19.77
CA VAL A 433 -12.06 -0.51 -19.89
C VAL A 433 -11.20 0.72 -19.61
N GLU A 434 -10.25 0.57 -18.71
CA GLU A 434 -9.14 1.50 -18.55
C GLU A 434 -7.94 0.99 -19.35
N TYR A 435 -7.35 1.85 -20.17
CA TYR A 435 -6.09 1.61 -20.85
C TYR A 435 -5.04 2.59 -20.32
N GLN A 436 -4.10 2.08 -19.52
CA GLN A 436 -2.88 2.78 -19.13
C GLN A 436 -1.86 2.61 -20.24
N ILE A 437 -1.80 3.59 -21.15
CA ILE A 437 -0.89 3.58 -22.31
C ILE A 437 0.56 3.59 -21.83
N ASN A 438 0.83 4.40 -20.81
CA ASN A 438 2.07 4.44 -20.06
C ASN A 438 1.79 5.03 -18.66
N LYS A 439 2.82 5.17 -17.81
CA LYS A 439 2.66 5.69 -16.44
C LYS A 439 2.07 7.11 -16.35
N ALA A 440 2.23 7.91 -17.40
CA ALA A 440 1.77 9.29 -17.46
C ALA A 440 0.41 9.46 -18.15
N LEU A 441 -0.09 8.47 -18.89
CA LEU A 441 -1.27 8.63 -19.73
C LEU A 441 -2.22 7.44 -19.64
N GLU A 442 -3.45 7.72 -19.25
CA GLU A 442 -4.52 6.74 -19.08
C GLU A 442 -5.80 7.20 -19.79
N LEU A 443 -6.50 6.27 -20.44
CA LEU A 443 -7.79 6.49 -21.07
C LEU A 443 -8.79 5.49 -20.51
N THR A 444 -9.91 5.95 -19.97
CA THR A 444 -11.04 5.10 -19.56
C THR A 444 -12.24 5.38 -20.44
N VAL A 445 -12.90 4.32 -20.92
CA VAL A 445 -14.19 4.39 -21.59
C VAL A 445 -15.14 3.41 -20.90
N ALA A 446 -16.34 3.85 -20.58
CA ALA A 446 -17.35 3.05 -19.91
C ALA A 446 -18.75 3.34 -20.45
N TYR A 447 -19.60 2.33 -20.41
CA TYR A 447 -21.05 2.46 -20.49
C TYR A 447 -21.62 2.35 -19.08
N SER A 448 -22.56 3.24 -18.73
CA SER A 448 -23.23 3.24 -17.44
C SER A 448 -24.73 3.29 -17.65
N ALA A 449 -25.46 2.33 -17.07
CA ALA A 449 -26.91 2.35 -16.93
C ALA A 449 -27.24 2.74 -15.49
N MET A 450 -28.01 3.81 -15.31
CA MET A 450 -28.27 4.41 -14.00
C MET A 450 -29.77 4.51 -13.73
N SER A 451 -30.17 4.21 -12.50
CA SER A 451 -31.45 4.61 -11.94
C SER A 451 -31.21 5.23 -10.57
N ARG A 452 -31.56 6.51 -10.40
CA ARG A 452 -31.31 7.23 -9.15
C ARG A 452 -32.34 8.30 -8.81
N THR A 453 -32.52 8.53 -7.52
CA THR A 453 -33.33 9.65 -7.01
C THR A 453 -32.62 10.98 -7.29
N ASN A 454 -33.32 11.92 -7.93
CA ASN A 454 -32.77 13.24 -8.24
C ASN A 454 -32.81 14.15 -6.99
N VAL A 455 -31.63 14.54 -6.52
CA VAL A 455 -31.44 15.43 -5.35
C VAL A 455 -30.64 16.69 -5.68
N ALA A 456 -30.53 17.05 -6.96
CA ALA A 456 -29.62 18.10 -7.43
C ALA A 456 -30.01 19.51 -6.94
N SER A 457 -31.31 19.81 -6.85
CA SER A 457 -31.82 21.09 -6.34
C SER A 457 -33.16 20.92 -5.65
N LEU A 458 -33.29 21.47 -4.43
CA LEU A 458 -34.53 21.47 -3.66
C LEU A 458 -35.71 22.17 -4.37
N THR A 459 -35.41 23.11 -5.27
CA THR A 459 -36.43 23.87 -6.00
C THR A 459 -36.74 23.27 -7.36
N SER A 460 -36.06 22.19 -7.74
CA SER A 460 -36.33 21.49 -9.00
C SER A 460 -37.71 20.82 -8.94
N PRO A 461 -38.51 20.86 -10.01
CA PRO A 461 -39.74 20.06 -10.08
C PRO A 461 -39.45 18.55 -10.04
N ASP A 462 -38.20 18.13 -10.26
CA ASP A 462 -37.79 16.72 -10.25
C ASP A 462 -37.14 16.30 -8.92
N PHE A 463 -37.09 17.19 -7.94
CA PHE A 463 -36.57 16.86 -6.62
C PHE A 463 -37.31 15.65 -6.02
N LEU A 464 -36.54 14.65 -5.56
CA LEU A 464 -37.00 13.36 -5.03
C LEU A 464 -37.73 12.45 -6.01
N LYS A 465 -37.75 12.77 -7.30
CA LYS A 465 -38.24 11.83 -8.32
C LYS A 465 -37.12 10.86 -8.73
N GLN A 466 -37.52 9.64 -9.09
CA GLN A 466 -36.62 8.65 -9.66
C GLN A 466 -36.36 8.97 -11.13
N ALA A 467 -35.10 9.06 -11.53
CA ALA A 467 -34.67 9.26 -12.90
C ALA A 467 -33.81 8.07 -13.36
N SER A 468 -33.93 7.67 -14.61
CA SER A 468 -33.13 6.59 -15.20
C SER A 468 -32.55 7.02 -16.53
N GLY A 469 -31.38 6.50 -16.88
CA GLY A 469 -30.76 6.75 -18.18
C GLY A 469 -29.41 6.08 -18.35
N ASP A 470 -28.95 6.10 -19.59
CA ASP A 470 -27.73 5.45 -20.05
C ASP A 470 -26.74 6.48 -20.58
N LEU A 471 -25.45 6.23 -20.34
CA LEU A 471 -24.39 7.14 -20.75
C LEU A 471 -23.17 6.38 -21.27
N ILE A 472 -22.50 6.98 -22.25
CA ILE A 472 -21.08 6.70 -22.51
C ILE A 472 -20.25 7.72 -21.74
N ARG A 473 -19.27 7.23 -21.00
CA ARG A 473 -18.40 8.04 -20.16
C ARG A 473 -16.96 7.81 -20.54
N THR A 474 -16.23 8.90 -20.73
CA THR A 474 -14.83 8.87 -21.14
C THR A 474 -14.01 9.75 -20.23
N GLN A 475 -12.84 9.26 -19.80
CA GLN A 475 -11.89 10.04 -19.03
C GLN A 475 -10.48 9.88 -19.59
N LEU A 476 -9.85 11.01 -19.90
CA LEU A 476 -8.42 11.08 -20.17
C LEU A 476 -7.73 11.59 -18.90
N GLN A 477 -6.75 10.83 -18.41
CA GLN A 477 -5.96 11.21 -17.24
C GLN A 477 -4.48 11.34 -17.62
N ILE A 478 -3.87 12.43 -17.16
CA ILE A 478 -2.45 12.70 -17.32
C ILE A 478 -1.84 12.76 -15.92
N ASN A 479 -0.89 11.88 -15.61
CA ASN A 479 -0.15 11.85 -14.36
C ASN A 479 1.23 12.51 -14.54
N TYR A 480 1.72 13.23 -13.53
CA TYR A 480 3.00 13.94 -13.58
C TYR A 480 3.68 14.03 -12.21
#